data_AF-A0A1Q5UMN4-F1
#
_entry.id   AF-A0A1Q5UMN4-F1
#
_cell.length_a   1.000
_cell.length_b   1.000
_cell.length_c   1.000
_cell.angle_alpha   90.00
_cell.angle_beta   90.00
_cell.angle_gamma   90.00
#
_symmetry.space_group_name_H-M   'P 1'
#
loop_
_entity.id
_entity.type
_entity.pdbx_description
1 polymer ?
#
loop_
_entity_poly.entity_id
_entity_poly.type
_entity_poly.pdbx_seq_one_letter_code
_entity_poly.pdbx_strand_id
1 'polypeptide(L)'
;MSDALCQSHVGECMPRVIILRPQANGTNSQITQRHGLFAASEGQILDMSLFEMVPDIDMRWKAWSKVESAKKIIIGLLFLDSWYSALLSTSPIIAPDSIQIIMPCNEALFQAHSSIRWTQLIRSGKRILMPTALAPSENINIPALEGPMDELCIQTVLAMIQLRQSEAYHRLLSNRASYPFAPCHTYAMDGRARCLPSLQSQIASTYGEAMDRLNPNALVMWHHMCMMLTADIQIFDFAAGRAGPAPARKALDDIAEWSQTPAARRACLHAAHIYKAMTNRKASDHPTFHSVFSLFSAALILGLYTFMAPSSTSGVSSVGSIELMDDIDWQQVGTEGFTSFMEPRGSQSFSPTNDPAVNFIRNGATIYLRGVPVQGGYQSARRILLDYANLLKDSGKWSVKKFSYVLHIMSDVLMDVE
;
A
#
# COMPACT_ATOMS: atom_id res chain seq x y z
N MET A 1 72.14 11.91 -8.09
CA MET A 1 71.00 12.80 -8.37
C MET A 1 69.76 12.05 -7.92
N SER A 2 69.41 12.08 -6.62
CA SER A 2 68.78 13.21 -5.89
C SER A 2 67.45 13.59 -6.52
N ASP A 3 66.33 13.80 -5.83
CA ASP A 3 65.96 13.83 -4.41
C ASP A 3 64.40 13.80 -4.39
N ALA A 4 63.75 13.00 -3.54
CA ALA A 4 63.14 13.38 -2.25
C ALA A 4 61.77 14.12 -2.32
N LEU A 5 60.75 13.45 -1.76
CA LEU A 5 59.77 13.92 -0.76
C LEU A 5 59.18 15.35 -0.86
N CYS A 6 57.85 15.40 -0.86
CA CYS A 6 57.15 16.21 0.15
C CYS A 6 55.78 15.60 0.50
N GLN A 7 55.71 15.01 1.70
CA GLN A 7 54.47 14.77 2.43
C GLN A 7 53.87 16.12 2.84
N SER A 8 52.55 16.27 2.77
CA SER A 8 51.84 17.10 3.75
C SER A 8 50.54 16.43 4.15
N HIS A 9 50.46 16.16 5.45
CA HIS A 9 49.26 15.77 6.18
C HIS A 9 48.26 16.93 6.19
N VAL A 10 47.01 16.64 5.81
CA VAL A 10 45.84 17.17 6.52
C VAL A 10 44.88 16.00 6.69
N GLY A 11 44.82 15.48 7.91
CA GLY A 11 43.95 14.40 8.32
C GLY A 11 42.53 14.87 8.61
N GLU A 12 41.64 13.87 8.57
CA GLU A 12 40.55 13.66 9.52
C GLU A 12 39.47 14.74 9.65
N CYS A 13 38.48 14.67 8.75
CA CYS A 13 37.05 14.66 9.09
C CYS A 13 36.21 14.32 7.85
N MET A 14 36.04 13.03 7.56
CA MET A 14 35.00 12.56 6.64
C MET A 14 34.29 11.37 7.29
N PRO A 15 32.96 11.40 7.45
CA PRO A 15 32.20 10.19 7.72
C PRO A 15 32.31 9.29 6.49
N ARG A 16 32.71 8.03 6.71
CA ARG A 16 32.95 6.99 5.69
C ARG A 16 31.88 6.97 4.60
N VAL A 17 32.24 7.48 3.41
CA VAL A 17 31.49 7.30 2.16
C VAL A 17 31.86 5.92 1.60
N ILE A 18 30.90 5.00 1.59
CA ILE A 18 31.06 3.64 1.07
C ILE A 18 31.10 3.68 -0.47
N ILE A 19 32.23 3.27 -1.05
CA ILE A 19 32.39 2.97 -2.48
C ILE A 19 31.93 1.53 -2.71
N LEU A 20 30.84 1.34 -3.46
CA LEU A 20 30.32 0.02 -3.86
C LEU A 20 31.09 -0.53 -5.07
N ARG A 21 31.66 -1.73 -4.96
CA ARG A 21 31.97 -2.62 -6.09
C ARG A 21 30.88 -3.70 -6.20
N PRO A 22 30.47 -4.11 -7.42
CA PRO A 22 29.34 -5.01 -7.60
C PRO A 22 29.78 -6.47 -7.56
N GLN A 23 29.12 -7.29 -6.74
CA GLN A 23 29.01 -8.75 -6.90
C GLN A 23 27.63 -9.16 -6.37
N ALA A 24 27.03 -10.13 -7.07
CA ALA A 24 25.59 -10.35 -7.21
C ALA A 24 24.87 -10.92 -5.97
N ASN A 25 23.56 -10.68 -5.94
CA ASN A 25 22.49 -11.33 -5.15
C ASN A 25 22.51 -11.15 -3.62
N GLY A 26 21.55 -10.38 -3.11
CA GLY A 26 21.09 -10.40 -1.71
C GLY A 26 21.77 -9.45 -0.71
N THR A 27 22.84 -8.77 -1.09
CA THR A 27 23.71 -8.08 -0.12
C THR A 27 23.33 -6.64 0.22
N ASN A 28 22.77 -5.86 -0.72
CA ASN A 28 22.61 -4.41 -0.49
C ASN A 28 21.65 -4.06 0.66
N SER A 29 20.54 -4.77 0.84
CA SER A 29 19.53 -4.45 1.86
C SER A 29 19.85 -4.99 3.26
N GLN A 30 20.66 -6.06 3.36
CA GLN A 30 21.22 -6.50 4.66
C GLN A 30 22.38 -5.60 5.09
N ILE A 31 23.13 -5.07 4.13
CA ILE A 31 24.20 -4.07 4.35
C ILE A 31 23.59 -2.76 4.89
N THR A 32 22.45 -2.30 4.36
CA THR A 32 21.81 -1.04 4.77
C THR A 32 21.28 -1.07 6.22
N GLN A 33 20.67 -2.18 6.65
CA GLN A 33 20.30 -2.38 8.06
C GLN A 33 21.53 -2.44 8.98
N ARG A 34 22.58 -3.17 8.57
CA ARG A 34 23.85 -3.24 9.32
C ARG A 34 24.56 -1.90 9.45
N HIS A 35 24.24 -0.92 8.61
CA HIS A 35 24.79 0.44 8.67
C HIS A 35 23.85 1.45 9.36
N GLY A 36 22.75 1.00 9.99
CA GLY A 36 21.90 1.88 10.78
C GLY A 36 21.08 2.88 9.97
N LEU A 37 20.88 2.67 8.67
CA LEU A 37 20.17 3.63 7.80
C LEU A 37 18.69 3.85 8.19
N PHE A 38 18.12 2.94 8.97
CA PHE A 38 16.76 3.02 9.49
C PHE A 38 16.71 3.29 11.01
N ALA A 39 17.84 3.65 11.61
CA ALA A 39 17.95 3.99 13.02
C ALA A 39 18.30 5.49 13.14
N ALA A 40 17.38 6.37 12.72
CA ALA A 40 17.61 7.81 12.67
C ALA A 40 18.07 8.44 14.01
N SER A 41 17.76 7.83 15.16
CA SER A 41 18.23 8.28 16.46
C SER A 41 19.63 7.75 16.84
N GLU A 42 20.14 6.76 16.13
CA GLU A 42 21.44 6.12 16.41
C GLU A 42 22.53 6.82 15.57
N GLY A 43 22.97 8.00 16.03
CA GLY A 43 24.00 8.76 15.34
C GLY A 43 24.07 10.22 15.76
N GLN A 44 24.77 11.03 14.95
CA GLN A 44 24.79 12.48 15.14
C GLN A 44 23.40 13.05 14.87
N ILE A 45 22.86 13.78 15.85
CA ILE A 45 21.52 14.39 15.76
C ILE A 45 21.51 15.38 14.60
N LEU A 46 20.54 15.20 13.68
CA LEU A 46 20.34 16.14 12.59
C LEU A 46 19.58 17.38 13.08
N ASP A 47 20.31 18.41 13.52
CA ASP A 47 19.75 19.67 14.00
C ASP A 47 20.21 20.89 13.16
N MET A 48 19.74 22.09 13.55
CA MET A 48 20.10 23.33 12.84
C MET A 48 21.57 23.67 12.99
N SER A 49 22.20 23.30 14.12
CA SER A 49 23.58 23.65 14.43
C SER A 49 24.55 23.06 13.40
N LEU A 50 24.27 21.85 12.89
CA LEU A 50 25.00 21.21 11.80
C LEU A 50 25.10 22.07 10.54
N PHE A 51 24.02 22.76 10.21
CA PHE A 51 23.96 23.60 9.01
C PHE A 51 24.48 25.01 9.30
N GLU A 52 24.23 25.55 10.49
CA GLU A 52 24.68 26.87 10.91
C GLU A 52 26.21 26.96 11.05
N MET A 53 26.87 25.85 11.41
CA MET A 53 28.33 25.73 11.41
C MET A 53 28.97 25.96 10.04
N VAL A 54 28.21 25.89 8.94
CA VAL A 54 28.67 26.22 7.59
C VAL A 54 28.28 27.67 7.28
N PRO A 55 29.21 28.65 7.34
CA PRO A 55 28.86 30.07 7.18
C PRO A 55 28.49 30.45 5.75
N ASP A 56 29.13 29.82 4.76
CA ASP A 56 28.84 30.08 3.35
C ASP A 56 27.50 29.45 2.93
N ILE A 57 26.63 30.27 2.35
CA ILE A 57 25.25 29.86 2.02
C ILE A 57 25.18 28.82 0.90
N ASP A 58 26.10 28.89 -0.08
CA ASP A 58 26.18 27.92 -1.17
C ASP A 58 26.66 26.56 -0.67
N MET A 59 27.68 26.55 0.21
CA MET A 59 28.17 25.35 0.87
C MET A 59 27.09 24.76 1.80
N ARG A 60 26.37 25.59 2.56
CA ARG A 60 25.28 25.15 3.44
C ARG A 60 24.15 24.50 2.66
N TRP A 61 23.69 25.14 1.58
CA TRP A 61 22.67 24.58 0.70
C TRP A 61 23.13 23.24 0.10
N LYS A 62 24.37 23.15 -0.41
CA LYS A 62 24.92 21.89 -0.94
C LYS A 62 25.02 20.79 0.13
N ALA A 63 25.43 21.13 1.35
CA ALA A 63 25.50 20.18 2.47
C ALA A 63 24.11 19.65 2.83
N TRP A 64 23.13 20.55 2.99
CA TRP A 64 21.73 20.19 3.20
C TRP A 64 21.19 19.30 2.08
N SER A 65 21.41 19.64 0.82
CA SER A 65 20.94 18.86 -0.33
C SER A 65 21.53 17.45 -0.37
N LYS A 66 22.77 17.25 0.08
CA LYS A 66 23.35 15.91 0.23
C LYS A 66 22.64 15.10 1.31
N VAL A 67 22.37 15.70 2.47
CA VAL A 67 21.63 15.04 3.56
C VAL A 67 20.22 14.67 3.10
N GLU A 68 19.52 15.59 2.44
CA GLU A 68 18.18 15.36 1.90
C GLU A 68 18.17 14.27 0.82
N SER A 69 19.20 14.23 -0.04
CA SER A 69 19.37 13.15 -1.03
C SER A 69 19.50 11.80 -0.36
N ALA A 70 20.29 11.70 0.72
CA ALA A 70 20.43 10.46 1.48
C ALA A 70 19.11 10.00 2.10
N LYS A 71 18.34 10.92 2.72
CA LYS A 71 16.99 10.61 3.23
C LYS A 71 16.08 10.04 2.15
N LYS A 72 16.04 10.67 0.97
CA LYS A 72 15.21 10.22 -0.16
C LYS A 72 15.66 8.86 -0.70
N ILE A 73 16.96 8.54 -0.69
CA ILE A 73 17.46 7.20 -1.05
C ILE A 73 16.99 6.15 -0.03
N ILE A 74 17.06 6.44 1.28
CA ILE A 74 16.59 5.55 2.34
C ILE A 74 15.09 5.26 2.17
N ILE A 75 14.29 6.28 1.88
CA ILE A 75 12.86 6.15 1.57
C ILE A 75 12.64 5.34 0.28
N GLY A 76 13.46 5.53 -0.75
CA GLY A 76 13.41 4.71 -1.98
C GLY A 76 13.66 3.22 -1.72
N LEU A 77 14.61 2.89 -0.84
CA LEU A 77 14.86 1.50 -0.42
C LEU A 77 13.67 0.92 0.35
N LEU A 78 13.04 1.73 1.20
CA LEU A 78 11.82 1.37 1.92
C LEU A 78 10.68 1.01 0.95
N PHE A 79 10.47 1.81 -0.09
CA PHE A 79 9.45 1.55 -1.11
C PHE A 79 9.71 0.27 -1.89
N LEU A 80 10.96 0.02 -2.29
CA LEU A 80 11.31 -1.20 -3.00
C LEU A 80 11.01 -2.43 -2.13
N ASP A 81 11.47 -2.43 -0.89
CA ASP A 81 11.22 -3.56 0.01
C ASP A 81 9.73 -3.74 0.29
N SER A 82 8.96 -2.65 0.47
CA SER A 82 7.51 -2.74 0.72
C SER A 82 6.76 -3.32 -0.48
N TRP A 83 7.09 -2.87 -1.70
CA TRP A 83 6.44 -3.36 -2.91
C TRP A 83 6.79 -4.80 -3.24
N TYR A 84 8.07 -5.19 -3.12
CA TYR A 84 8.49 -6.57 -3.40
C TYR A 84 7.98 -7.56 -2.35
N SER A 85 7.97 -7.17 -1.07
CA SER A 85 7.44 -8.02 -0.01
C SER A 85 5.93 -8.28 -0.17
N ALA A 86 5.18 -7.24 -0.54
CA ALA A 86 3.75 -7.38 -0.84
C ALA A 86 3.51 -8.24 -2.09
N LEU A 87 4.23 -7.96 -3.19
CA LEU A 87 4.11 -8.70 -4.45
C LEU A 87 4.40 -10.19 -4.28
N LEU A 88 5.52 -10.51 -3.62
CA LEU A 88 6.03 -11.87 -3.52
C LEU A 88 5.47 -12.61 -2.30
N SER A 89 4.67 -11.94 -1.46
CA SER A 89 4.17 -12.49 -0.20
C SER A 89 5.29 -13.00 0.73
N THR A 90 6.45 -12.35 0.68
CA THR A 90 7.64 -12.69 1.47
C THR A 90 7.78 -11.77 2.68
N SER A 91 8.53 -12.22 3.69
CA SER A 91 8.96 -11.32 4.76
C SER A 91 9.76 -10.17 4.17
N PRO A 92 9.56 -8.94 4.66
CA PRO A 92 10.43 -7.83 4.30
C PRO A 92 11.85 -8.05 4.77
N ILE A 93 12.79 -7.43 4.05
CA ILE A 93 14.19 -7.39 4.46
C ILE A 93 14.34 -6.39 5.62
N ILE A 94 13.68 -5.24 5.50
CA ILE A 94 13.63 -4.19 6.51
C ILE A 94 12.66 -4.61 7.62
N ALA A 95 13.18 -4.82 8.83
CA ALA A 95 12.40 -5.16 10.01
C ALA A 95 11.46 -3.99 10.37
N PRO A 96 10.12 -4.17 10.33
CA PRO A 96 9.18 -3.07 10.52
C PRO A 96 9.32 -2.34 11.87
N ASP A 97 9.59 -3.09 12.94
CA ASP A 97 9.68 -2.56 14.31
C ASP A 97 10.94 -1.70 14.55
N SER A 98 11.96 -1.81 13.69
CA SER A 98 13.19 -1.03 13.84
C SER A 98 13.22 0.24 13.00
N ILE A 99 12.15 0.55 12.25
CA ILE A 99 12.17 1.67 11.31
C ILE A 99 12.00 2.99 12.05
N GLN A 100 13.00 3.86 11.89
CA GLN A 100 13.00 5.24 12.28
C GLN A 100 13.57 6.09 11.14
N ILE A 101 12.79 7.02 10.62
CA ILE A 101 13.16 7.80 9.43
C ILE A 101 12.94 9.28 9.72
N ILE A 102 13.95 10.10 9.40
CA ILE A 102 13.77 11.55 9.34
C ILE A 102 12.94 11.86 8.09
N MET A 103 11.77 12.44 8.28
CA MET A 103 10.85 12.71 7.17
C MET A 103 11.50 13.61 6.10
N PRO A 104 11.15 13.45 4.83
CA PRO A 104 11.71 14.27 3.77
C PRO A 104 11.18 15.70 3.88
N CYS A 105 12.02 16.67 3.53
CA CYS A 105 11.60 18.06 3.45
C CYS A 105 10.74 18.29 2.21
N ASN A 106 10.07 19.44 2.17
CA ASN A 106 9.20 19.80 1.05
C ASN A 106 9.93 19.74 -0.31
N GLU A 107 9.31 19.12 -1.30
CA GLU A 107 9.94 18.88 -2.62
C GLU A 107 10.47 20.17 -3.27
N ALA A 108 9.81 21.32 -3.07
CA ALA A 108 10.27 22.60 -3.63
C ALA A 108 11.64 23.04 -3.10
N LEU A 109 11.99 22.68 -1.85
CA LEU A 109 13.33 22.94 -1.30
C LEU A 109 14.38 22.08 -2.01
N PHE A 110 14.06 20.81 -2.26
CA PHE A 110 14.98 19.88 -2.90
C PHE A 110 15.19 20.21 -4.38
N GLN A 111 14.14 20.65 -5.07
CA GLN A 111 14.16 21.11 -6.46
C GLN A 111 14.70 22.55 -6.62
N ALA A 112 15.14 23.21 -5.55
CA ALA A 112 15.71 24.54 -5.66
C ALA A 112 17.06 24.47 -6.39
N HIS A 113 17.17 25.15 -7.54
CA HIS A 113 18.36 25.13 -8.40
C HIS A 113 19.49 26.08 -7.93
N SER A 114 19.29 26.82 -6.85
CA SER A 114 20.28 27.74 -6.28
C SER A 114 20.06 27.96 -4.78
N SER A 115 21.14 28.33 -4.08
CA SER A 115 21.10 28.71 -2.66
C SER A 115 20.19 29.91 -2.40
N ILE A 116 20.12 30.87 -3.33
CA ILE A 116 19.24 32.04 -3.26
C ILE A 116 17.77 31.57 -3.25
N ARG A 117 17.38 30.71 -4.18
CA ARG A 117 16.01 30.17 -4.26
C ARG A 117 15.67 29.34 -3.03
N TRP A 118 16.59 28.49 -2.59
CA TRP A 118 16.45 27.70 -1.37
C TRP A 118 16.22 28.60 -0.14
N THR A 119 17.00 29.65 0.01
CA THR A 119 16.85 30.64 1.10
C THR A 119 15.50 31.37 1.05
N GLN A 120 15.01 31.72 -0.14
CA GLN A 120 13.69 32.33 -0.30
C GLN A 120 12.57 31.40 0.20
N LEU A 121 12.66 30.10 -0.10
CA LEU A 121 11.68 29.11 0.35
C LEU A 121 11.72 28.92 1.87
N ILE A 122 12.90 28.95 2.47
CA ILE A 122 13.05 28.94 3.94
C ILE A 122 12.35 30.16 4.55
N ARG A 123 12.62 31.36 4.00
CA ARG A 123 11.98 32.60 4.45
C ARG A 123 10.47 32.61 4.25
N SER A 124 9.93 31.87 3.28
CA SER A 124 8.49 31.67 3.12
C SER A 124 7.90 30.61 4.08
N GLY A 125 8.68 30.12 5.06
CA GLY A 125 8.23 29.20 6.10
C GLY A 125 8.45 27.72 5.79
N LYS A 126 9.14 27.35 4.71
CA LYS A 126 9.48 25.93 4.46
C LYS A 126 10.58 25.48 5.42
N ARG A 127 10.37 24.35 6.08
CA ARG A 127 11.31 23.78 7.04
C ARG A 127 12.38 22.95 6.31
N ILE A 128 13.64 23.13 6.69
CA ILE A 128 14.79 22.34 6.21
C ILE A 128 15.14 21.17 7.13
N LEU A 129 14.44 21.08 8.26
CA LEU A 129 14.46 19.98 9.20
C LEU A 129 13.03 19.49 9.39
N MET A 130 12.89 18.18 9.40
CA MET A 130 11.62 17.50 9.55
C MET A 130 11.72 16.51 10.71
N PRO A 131 10.61 16.21 11.38
CA PRO A 131 10.62 15.30 12.52
C PRO A 131 11.01 13.87 12.11
N THR A 132 11.56 13.13 13.05
CA THR A 132 11.73 11.68 12.94
C THR A 132 10.38 11.01 13.12
N ALA A 133 9.97 10.20 12.15
CA ALA A 133 8.84 9.30 12.25
C ALA A 133 9.29 7.92 12.69
N LEU A 134 8.58 7.35 13.66
CA LEU A 134 8.70 5.94 14.06
C LEU A 134 7.69 5.11 13.26
N ALA A 135 8.00 3.83 13.06
CA ALA A 135 7.07 2.89 12.46
C ALA A 135 5.75 2.84 13.26
N PRO A 136 4.58 3.10 12.62
CA PRO A 136 3.30 2.98 13.30
C PRO A 136 3.08 1.56 13.82
N SER A 137 2.46 1.46 15.00
CA SER A 137 2.19 0.20 15.71
C SER A 137 0.96 0.36 16.60
N GLU A 138 0.67 -0.62 17.45
CA GLU A 138 -0.43 -0.51 18.42
C GLU A 138 -0.27 0.68 19.38
N ASN A 139 0.97 0.98 19.80
CA ASN A 139 1.26 2.03 20.77
C ASN A 139 1.79 3.32 20.11
N ILE A 140 2.02 3.30 18.80
CA ILE A 140 2.57 4.43 18.05
C ILE A 140 1.57 4.76 16.94
N ASN A 141 0.86 5.87 17.14
CA ASN A 141 -0.07 6.39 16.13
C ASN A 141 0.67 6.79 14.86
N ILE A 142 -0.07 6.85 13.75
CA ILE A 142 0.51 7.40 12.51
C ILE A 142 0.95 8.86 12.72
N PRO A 143 2.07 9.29 12.13
CA PRO A 143 2.58 10.65 12.32
C PRO A 143 1.56 11.70 11.89
N ALA A 144 1.15 12.58 12.81
CA ALA A 144 0.46 13.81 12.43
C ALA A 144 1.49 14.78 11.84
N LEU A 145 1.52 14.91 10.52
CA LEU A 145 2.48 15.77 9.85
C LEU A 145 1.87 17.18 9.76
N GLU A 146 2.58 18.18 10.28
CA GLU A 146 2.08 19.55 10.34
C GLU A 146 2.12 20.24 8.97
N GLY A 147 1.00 20.86 8.57
CA GLY A 147 0.89 21.67 7.35
C GLY A 147 0.37 20.90 6.13
N PRO A 148 0.37 21.52 4.93
CA PRO A 148 -0.04 20.84 3.71
C PRO A 148 0.90 19.65 3.45
N MET A 149 0.33 18.46 3.61
CA MET A 149 1.03 17.18 3.58
C MET A 149 1.81 17.00 2.28
N ASP A 150 3.13 16.78 2.40
CA ASP A 150 3.91 16.37 1.25
C ASP A 150 3.60 14.91 0.92
N GLU A 151 3.30 14.63 -0.35
CA GLU A 151 2.93 13.32 -0.86
C GLU A 151 3.95 12.24 -0.47
N LEU A 152 5.25 12.57 -0.56
CA LEU A 152 6.33 11.63 -0.24
C LEU A 152 6.31 11.23 1.23
N CYS A 153 5.87 12.12 2.13
CA CYS A 153 5.73 11.82 3.54
C CYS A 153 4.62 10.79 3.78
N ILE A 154 3.45 10.98 3.15
CA ILE A 154 2.34 10.02 3.26
C ILE A 154 2.76 8.67 2.69
N GLN A 155 3.38 8.63 1.50
CA GLN A 155 3.88 7.39 0.90
C GLN A 155 4.88 6.67 1.81
N THR A 156 5.75 7.41 2.49
CA THR A 156 6.70 6.83 3.48
C THR A 156 5.95 6.13 4.61
N VAL A 157 4.90 6.76 5.17
CA VAL A 157 4.07 6.14 6.22
C VAL A 157 3.34 4.91 5.70
N LEU A 158 2.75 4.97 4.50
CA LEU A 158 2.11 3.82 3.87
C LEU A 158 3.08 2.65 3.69
N ALA A 159 4.34 2.93 3.30
CA ALA A 159 5.35 1.90 3.09
C ALA A 159 5.78 1.22 4.39
N MET A 160 5.94 1.98 5.47
CA MET A 160 6.20 1.41 6.80
C MET A 160 5.08 0.47 7.25
N ILE A 161 3.82 0.86 7.04
CA ILE A 161 2.65 0.03 7.39
C ILE A 161 2.56 -1.20 6.48
N GLN A 162 2.84 -1.06 5.18
CA GLN A 162 2.85 -2.17 4.25
C GLN A 162 3.91 -3.22 4.62
N LEU A 163 5.12 -2.80 5.02
CA LEU A 163 6.16 -3.73 5.49
C LEU A 163 5.68 -4.52 6.71
N ARG A 164 5.06 -3.86 7.69
CA ARG A 164 4.44 -4.54 8.85
C ARG A 164 3.38 -5.53 8.43
N GLN A 165 2.53 -5.16 7.47
CA GLN A 165 1.50 -6.06 6.95
C GLN A 165 2.10 -7.26 6.20
N SER A 166 3.14 -7.06 5.38
CA SER A 166 3.85 -8.13 4.69
C SER A 166 4.57 -9.08 5.65
N GLU A 167 5.20 -8.57 6.71
CA GLU A 167 5.78 -9.39 7.78
C GLU A 167 4.72 -10.25 8.47
N ALA A 168 3.59 -9.64 8.85
CA ALA A 168 2.46 -10.35 9.46
C ALA A 168 1.88 -11.42 8.53
N TYR A 169 1.67 -11.09 7.25
CA TYR A 169 1.20 -12.02 6.23
C TYR A 169 2.16 -13.21 6.09
N HIS A 170 3.46 -12.93 5.96
CA HIS A 170 4.45 -13.98 5.79
C HIS A 170 4.49 -14.92 6.99
N ARG A 171 4.50 -14.37 8.20
CA ARG A 171 4.58 -15.15 9.45
C ARG A 171 3.33 -15.97 9.73
N LEU A 172 2.14 -15.43 9.45
CA LEU A 172 0.87 -16.01 9.89
C LEU A 172 0.11 -16.75 8.78
N LEU A 173 0.31 -16.37 7.51
CA LEU A 173 -0.54 -16.79 6.41
C LEU A 173 0.21 -17.53 5.30
N SER A 174 1.47 -17.19 5.01
CA SER A 174 2.14 -17.66 3.78
C SER A 174 2.29 -19.19 3.63
N ASN A 175 2.40 -19.93 4.74
CA ASN A 175 2.70 -21.37 4.75
C ASN A 175 1.61 -22.21 5.45
N ARG A 176 0.39 -21.70 5.58
CA ARG A 176 -0.68 -22.43 6.28
C ARG A 176 -1.44 -23.37 5.34
N ALA A 177 -1.93 -24.47 5.88
CA ALA A 177 -2.72 -25.47 5.13
C ALA A 177 -4.23 -25.12 5.03
N SER A 178 -4.73 -24.26 5.91
CA SER A 178 -6.15 -23.87 5.99
C SER A 178 -6.28 -22.36 6.02
N TYR A 179 -7.25 -21.85 5.26
CA TYR A 179 -7.50 -20.44 5.06
C TYR A 179 -8.79 -20.01 5.78
N PRO A 180 -8.73 -19.26 6.90
CA PRO A 180 -9.86 -18.48 7.37
C PRO A 180 -10.39 -17.58 6.26
N PHE A 181 -11.68 -17.32 6.33
CA PHE A 181 -12.39 -16.48 5.38
C PHE A 181 -11.65 -15.15 5.11
N ALA A 182 -11.16 -14.47 6.15
CA ALA A 182 -10.45 -13.20 5.98
C ALA A 182 -9.15 -13.13 6.82
N PRO A 183 -8.04 -12.59 6.27
CA PRO A 183 -6.79 -12.36 6.99
C PRO A 183 -6.94 -11.59 8.31
N CYS A 184 -7.82 -10.59 8.36
CA CYS A 184 -8.05 -9.74 9.52
C CYS A 184 -8.45 -10.54 10.78
N HIS A 185 -9.13 -11.68 10.63
CA HIS A 185 -9.48 -12.54 11.76
C HIS A 185 -8.24 -13.19 12.37
N THR A 186 -7.28 -13.62 11.55
CA THR A 186 -5.99 -14.13 12.07
C THR A 186 -5.19 -13.02 12.72
N TYR A 187 -5.15 -11.83 12.11
CA TYR A 187 -4.42 -10.70 12.67
C TYR A 187 -4.98 -10.23 14.02
N ALA A 188 -6.30 -10.27 14.22
CA ALA A 188 -6.94 -9.90 15.47
C ALA A 188 -6.47 -10.75 16.68
N MET A 189 -6.05 -11.99 16.43
CA MET A 189 -5.57 -12.91 17.45
C MET A 189 -4.05 -12.82 17.71
N ASP A 190 -3.34 -12.00 16.94
CA ASP A 190 -1.89 -11.85 17.03
C ASP A 190 -1.49 -10.50 17.63
N GLY A 191 -0.70 -10.51 18.70
CA GLY A 191 -0.30 -9.30 19.41
C GLY A 191 0.47 -8.28 18.56
N ARG A 192 1.19 -8.71 17.51
CA ARG A 192 1.97 -7.81 16.63
C ARG A 192 1.14 -7.31 15.43
N ALA A 193 0.16 -8.09 14.97
CA ALA A 193 -0.62 -7.80 13.76
C ALA A 193 -2.00 -7.20 14.04
N ARG A 194 -2.54 -7.31 15.26
CA ARG A 194 -3.90 -6.82 15.61
C ARG A 194 -4.11 -5.33 15.40
N CYS A 195 -3.03 -4.54 15.34
CA CYS A 195 -3.09 -3.10 15.06
C CYS A 195 -3.33 -2.76 13.59
N LEU A 196 -3.16 -3.71 12.65
CA LEU A 196 -3.23 -3.40 11.22
C LEU A 196 -4.57 -2.77 10.79
N PRO A 197 -5.75 -3.28 11.21
CA PRO A 197 -7.04 -2.64 10.90
C PRO A 197 -7.17 -1.21 11.45
N SER A 198 -6.73 -0.98 12.69
CA SER A 198 -6.82 0.36 13.31
C SER A 198 -5.86 1.35 12.65
N LEU A 199 -4.67 0.91 12.23
CA LEU A 199 -3.74 1.74 11.45
C LEU A 199 -4.34 2.18 10.11
N GLN A 200 -5.09 1.32 9.41
CA GLN A 200 -5.80 1.72 8.18
C GLN A 200 -6.89 2.74 8.45
N SER A 201 -7.64 2.59 9.55
CA SER A 201 -8.65 3.58 9.96
C SER A 201 -8.01 4.91 10.35
N GLN A 202 -6.85 4.89 10.99
CA GLN A 202 -6.09 6.10 11.30
C GLN A 202 -5.67 6.83 10.03
N ILE A 203 -5.19 6.12 9.00
CA ILE A 203 -4.84 6.73 7.71
C ILE A 203 -6.06 7.49 7.14
N ALA A 204 -7.24 6.87 7.16
CA ALA A 204 -8.47 7.51 6.72
C ALA A 204 -8.80 8.79 7.50
N SER A 205 -8.70 8.75 8.83
CA SER A 205 -9.04 9.90 9.68
C SER A 205 -8.00 11.02 9.65
N THR A 206 -6.72 10.69 9.62
CA THR A 206 -5.63 11.67 9.75
C THR A 206 -5.21 12.24 8.41
N TYR A 207 -5.25 11.43 7.36
CA TYR A 207 -4.83 11.84 6.01
C TYR A 207 -6.00 12.00 5.03
N GLY A 208 -7.25 11.81 5.45
CA GLY A 208 -8.47 11.89 4.62
C GLY A 208 -8.50 13.07 3.65
N GLU A 209 -8.39 14.30 4.15
CA GLU A 209 -8.38 15.51 3.33
C GLU A 209 -7.20 15.56 2.33
N ALA A 210 -6.07 14.96 2.70
CA ALA A 210 -4.90 14.88 1.83
C ALA A 210 -5.02 13.76 0.78
N MET A 211 -5.78 12.69 1.07
CA MET A 211 -5.96 11.55 0.16
C MET A 211 -6.61 11.95 -1.16
N ASP A 212 -7.53 12.92 -1.15
CA ASP A 212 -8.13 13.47 -2.37
C ASP A 212 -7.12 14.13 -3.31
N ARG A 213 -5.96 14.53 -2.77
CA ARG A 213 -4.88 15.21 -3.50
C ARG A 213 -3.70 14.29 -3.78
N LEU A 214 -3.71 13.07 -3.27
CA LEU A 214 -2.64 12.12 -3.46
C LEU A 214 -2.52 11.70 -4.92
N ASN A 215 -1.29 11.39 -5.32
CA ASN A 215 -1.06 10.66 -6.55
C ASN A 215 -1.84 9.33 -6.54
N PRO A 216 -2.46 8.94 -7.67
CA PRO A 216 -3.18 7.67 -7.80
C PRO A 216 -2.40 6.46 -7.28
N ASN A 217 -1.07 6.43 -7.42
CA ASN A 217 -0.23 5.34 -6.91
C ASN A 217 -0.29 5.18 -5.39
N ALA A 218 -0.30 6.28 -4.64
CA ALA A 218 -0.39 6.24 -3.18
C ALA A 218 -1.78 5.80 -2.72
N LEU A 219 -2.82 6.31 -3.39
CA LEU A 219 -4.20 5.93 -3.11
C LEU A 219 -4.44 4.43 -3.39
N VAL A 220 -3.95 3.94 -4.53
CA VAL A 220 -3.98 2.51 -4.89
C VAL A 220 -3.24 1.67 -3.86
N MET A 221 -2.09 2.12 -3.37
CA MET A 221 -1.33 1.41 -2.34
C MET A 221 -2.11 1.27 -1.03
N TRP A 222 -2.79 2.32 -0.59
CA TRP A 222 -3.62 2.27 0.60
C TRP A 222 -4.83 1.33 0.44
N HIS A 223 -5.58 1.45 -0.66
CA HIS A 223 -6.70 0.54 -0.93
C HIS A 223 -6.24 -0.91 -1.08
N HIS A 224 -5.09 -1.15 -1.69
CA HIS A 224 -4.51 -2.48 -1.78
C HIS A 224 -4.21 -3.07 -0.40
N MET A 225 -3.56 -2.30 0.50
CA MET A 225 -3.33 -2.74 1.88
C MET A 225 -4.63 -3.12 2.58
N CYS A 226 -5.66 -2.26 2.50
CA CYS A 226 -6.95 -2.52 3.12
C CYS A 226 -7.65 -3.76 2.54
N MET A 227 -7.65 -3.91 1.22
CA MET A 227 -8.18 -5.08 0.51
C MET A 227 -7.49 -6.37 0.97
N MET A 228 -6.16 -6.33 1.11
CA MET A 228 -5.32 -7.44 1.56
C MET A 228 -5.47 -7.79 3.05
N LEU A 229 -6.11 -6.95 3.86
CA LEU A 229 -6.53 -7.33 5.22
C LEU A 229 -7.79 -8.20 5.20
N THR A 230 -8.60 -8.13 4.14
CA THR A 230 -9.90 -8.79 4.08
C THR A 230 -9.99 -9.92 3.06
N ALA A 231 -9.00 -10.04 2.17
CA ALA A 231 -8.93 -11.07 1.13
C ALA A 231 -7.52 -11.68 1.12
N ASP A 232 -7.43 -13.01 1.29
CA ASP A 232 -6.16 -13.72 1.18
C ASP A 232 -5.84 -14.03 -0.29
N ILE A 233 -4.93 -13.24 -0.88
CA ILE A 233 -4.61 -13.30 -2.32
C ILE A 233 -4.18 -14.70 -2.79
N GLN A 234 -3.60 -15.53 -1.91
CA GLN A 234 -3.22 -16.90 -2.28
C GLN A 234 -4.40 -17.74 -2.75
N ILE A 235 -5.57 -17.57 -2.14
CA ILE A 235 -6.79 -18.30 -2.53
C ILE A 235 -7.23 -17.86 -3.94
N PHE A 236 -7.22 -16.55 -4.20
CA PHE A 236 -7.57 -16.00 -5.52
C PHE A 236 -6.56 -16.41 -6.60
N ASP A 237 -5.28 -16.49 -6.25
CA ASP A 237 -4.22 -16.99 -7.13
C ASP A 237 -4.40 -18.48 -7.47
N PHE A 238 -4.83 -19.31 -6.51
CA PHE A 238 -5.16 -20.71 -6.76
C PHE A 238 -6.42 -20.85 -7.62
N ALA A 239 -7.46 -20.07 -7.35
CA ALA A 239 -8.66 -20.01 -8.18
C ALA A 239 -8.35 -19.57 -9.62
N ALA A 240 -7.35 -18.70 -9.80
CA ALA A 240 -6.79 -18.31 -11.10
C ALA A 240 -5.94 -19.42 -11.78
N GLY A 241 -5.83 -20.60 -11.17
CA GLY A 241 -5.17 -21.77 -11.75
C GLY A 241 -3.67 -21.89 -11.47
N ARG A 242 -3.09 -21.09 -10.56
CA ARG A 242 -1.64 -21.09 -10.27
C ARG A 242 -1.09 -22.47 -9.90
N ALA A 243 -1.88 -23.31 -9.24
CA ALA A 243 -1.49 -24.65 -8.79
C ALA A 243 -2.24 -25.79 -9.51
N GLY A 244 -2.86 -25.50 -10.67
CA GLY A 244 -3.63 -26.46 -11.45
C GLY A 244 -5.09 -26.63 -11.00
N PRO A 245 -5.86 -27.52 -11.65
CA PRO A 245 -7.33 -27.54 -11.56
C PRO A 245 -7.89 -27.95 -10.19
N ALA A 246 -7.29 -28.93 -9.51
CA ALA A 246 -7.82 -29.44 -8.25
C ALA A 246 -7.71 -28.40 -7.10
N PRO A 247 -6.55 -27.73 -6.89
CA PRO A 247 -6.48 -26.61 -5.96
C PRO A 247 -7.38 -25.43 -6.35
N ALA A 248 -7.57 -25.18 -7.65
CA ALA A 248 -8.45 -24.12 -8.12
C ALA A 248 -9.92 -24.35 -7.72
N ARG A 249 -10.43 -25.59 -7.85
CA ARG A 249 -11.80 -25.93 -7.44
C ARG A 249 -12.02 -25.69 -5.94
N LYS A 250 -11.11 -26.20 -5.10
CA LYS A 250 -11.18 -25.96 -3.65
C LYS A 250 -11.14 -24.46 -3.32
N ALA A 251 -10.26 -23.71 -3.98
CA ALA A 251 -10.16 -22.27 -3.77
C ALA A 251 -11.44 -21.53 -4.17
N LEU A 252 -12.15 -21.99 -5.21
CA LEU A 252 -13.46 -21.47 -5.58
C LEU A 252 -14.50 -21.74 -4.48
N ASP A 253 -14.51 -22.94 -3.89
CA ASP A 253 -15.39 -23.26 -2.76
C ASP A 253 -15.10 -22.34 -1.54
N ASP A 254 -13.81 -22.15 -1.21
CA ASP A 254 -13.38 -21.25 -0.15
C ASP A 254 -13.79 -19.78 -0.42
N ILE A 255 -13.70 -19.33 -1.69
CA ILE A 255 -14.13 -17.99 -2.12
C ILE A 255 -15.66 -17.85 -2.04
N ALA A 256 -16.41 -18.91 -2.34
CA ALA A 256 -17.86 -18.89 -2.21
C ALA A 256 -18.30 -18.62 -0.78
N GLU A 257 -17.66 -19.28 0.20
CA GLU A 257 -17.91 -19.02 1.62
C GLU A 257 -17.45 -17.62 2.04
N TRP A 258 -16.25 -17.20 1.62
CA TRP A 258 -15.75 -15.85 1.88
C TRP A 258 -16.66 -14.75 1.34
N SER A 259 -17.24 -14.92 0.14
CA SER A 259 -18.08 -13.92 -0.52
C SER A 259 -19.30 -13.49 0.31
N GLN A 260 -19.74 -14.34 1.24
CA GLN A 260 -20.87 -14.06 2.13
C GLN A 260 -20.50 -13.16 3.32
N THR A 261 -19.21 -12.90 3.55
CA THR A 261 -18.73 -12.19 4.73
C THR A 261 -18.74 -10.65 4.58
N PRO A 262 -18.85 -9.90 5.69
CA PRO A 262 -18.61 -8.45 5.68
C PRO A 262 -17.22 -8.05 5.16
N ALA A 263 -16.21 -8.87 5.44
CA ALA A 263 -14.85 -8.67 4.96
C ALA A 263 -14.79 -8.68 3.42
N ALA A 264 -15.49 -9.61 2.78
CA ALA A 264 -15.56 -9.65 1.32
C ALA A 264 -16.18 -8.39 0.71
N ARG A 265 -17.29 -7.93 1.29
CA ARG A 265 -17.95 -6.70 0.85
C ARG A 265 -17.06 -5.47 1.02
N ARG A 266 -16.31 -5.37 2.12
CA ARG A 266 -15.27 -4.34 2.28
C ARG A 266 -14.18 -4.46 1.21
N ALA A 267 -13.70 -5.67 0.92
CA ALA A 267 -12.70 -5.91 -0.11
C ALA A 267 -13.18 -5.43 -1.50
N CYS A 268 -14.46 -5.65 -1.83
CA CYS A 268 -15.05 -5.19 -3.09
C CYS A 268 -15.04 -3.67 -3.25
N LEU A 269 -15.34 -2.92 -2.18
CA LEU A 269 -15.27 -1.45 -2.20
C LEU A 269 -13.84 -0.98 -2.49
N HIS A 270 -12.84 -1.55 -1.81
CA HIS A 270 -11.44 -1.23 -2.07
C HIS A 270 -10.98 -1.64 -3.47
N ALA A 271 -11.42 -2.81 -3.97
CA ALA A 271 -11.10 -3.27 -5.32
C ALA A 271 -11.65 -2.30 -6.39
N ALA A 272 -12.91 -1.87 -6.26
CA ALA A 272 -13.51 -0.88 -7.15
C ALA A 272 -12.80 0.47 -7.07
N HIS A 273 -12.38 0.91 -5.87
CA HIS A 273 -11.65 2.16 -5.69
C HIS A 273 -10.22 2.11 -6.25
N ILE A 274 -9.56 0.95 -6.27
CA ILE A 274 -8.30 0.75 -7.01
C ILE A 274 -8.54 1.01 -8.50
N TYR A 275 -9.60 0.44 -9.07
CA TYR A 275 -9.95 0.66 -10.48
C TYR A 275 -10.34 2.11 -10.77
N LYS A 276 -11.06 2.77 -9.86
CA LYS A 276 -11.40 4.21 -9.92
C LYS A 276 -10.14 5.07 -9.95
N ALA A 277 -9.25 4.89 -8.98
CA ALA A 277 -7.99 5.63 -8.88
C ALA A 277 -7.14 5.44 -10.14
N MET A 278 -7.05 4.20 -10.65
CA MET A 278 -6.35 3.91 -11.89
C MET A 278 -7.03 4.55 -13.10
N THR A 279 -8.36 4.52 -13.21
CA THR A 279 -9.08 5.12 -14.35
C THR A 279 -8.94 6.65 -14.36
N ASN A 280 -8.97 7.29 -13.19
CA ASN A 280 -8.93 8.75 -13.03
C ASN A 280 -7.50 9.34 -13.08
N ARG A 281 -6.47 8.50 -13.27
CA ARG A 281 -5.08 8.96 -13.34
C ARG A 281 -4.86 9.92 -14.51
N LYS A 282 -4.00 10.92 -14.34
CA LYS A 282 -3.58 11.80 -15.45
C LYS A 282 -2.61 11.05 -16.36
N ALA A 283 -2.48 11.49 -17.62
CA ALA A 283 -1.47 10.93 -18.53
C ALA A 283 -0.03 11.12 -18.02
N SER A 284 0.22 12.12 -17.16
CA SER A 284 1.51 12.34 -16.48
C SER A 284 1.77 11.34 -15.34
N ASP A 285 0.72 10.73 -14.80
CA ASP A 285 0.79 9.83 -13.65
C ASP A 285 1.12 8.43 -14.15
N HIS A 286 2.41 8.12 -14.14
CA HIS A 286 2.88 6.81 -14.55
C HIS A 286 2.55 5.78 -13.46
N PRO A 287 1.81 4.71 -13.78
CA PRO A 287 1.54 3.65 -12.82
C PRO A 287 2.84 3.02 -12.36
N THR A 288 3.02 2.89 -11.04
CA THR A 288 4.07 2.05 -10.49
C THR A 288 3.75 0.58 -10.75
N PHE A 289 4.77 -0.27 -10.68
CA PHE A 289 4.56 -1.71 -10.75
C PHE A 289 3.60 -2.20 -9.65
N HIS A 290 3.69 -1.63 -8.45
CA HIS A 290 2.76 -1.91 -7.36
C HIS A 290 1.30 -1.61 -7.74
N SER A 291 1.03 -0.48 -8.38
CA SER A 291 -0.32 -0.10 -8.80
C SER A 291 -0.89 -1.05 -9.87
N VAL A 292 -0.05 -1.47 -10.81
CA VAL A 292 -0.42 -2.47 -11.82
C VAL A 292 -0.76 -3.81 -11.17
N PHE A 293 0.07 -4.29 -10.24
CA PHE A 293 -0.20 -5.51 -9.49
C PHE A 293 -1.48 -5.39 -8.65
N SER A 294 -1.68 -4.27 -7.98
CA SER A 294 -2.87 -4.00 -7.17
C SER A 294 -4.14 -4.04 -8.01
N LEU A 295 -4.10 -3.51 -9.23
CA LEU A 295 -5.21 -3.56 -10.17
C LEU A 295 -5.52 -4.99 -10.61
N PHE A 296 -4.51 -5.82 -10.85
CA PHE A 296 -4.70 -7.25 -11.13
C PHE A 296 -5.34 -7.98 -9.94
N SER A 297 -4.83 -7.80 -8.72
CA SER A 297 -5.41 -8.40 -7.51
C SER A 297 -6.86 -7.95 -7.29
N ALA A 298 -7.15 -6.66 -7.51
CA ALA A 298 -8.50 -6.12 -7.42
C ALA A 298 -9.46 -6.77 -8.43
N ALA A 299 -8.99 -7.04 -9.65
CA ALA A 299 -9.77 -7.74 -10.67
C ALA A 299 -10.14 -9.16 -10.23
N LEU A 300 -9.18 -9.91 -9.68
CA LEU A 300 -9.43 -11.25 -9.16
C LEU A 300 -10.45 -11.22 -8.02
N ILE A 301 -10.26 -10.32 -7.06
CA ILE A 301 -11.10 -10.24 -5.87
C ILE A 301 -12.53 -9.83 -6.22
N LEU A 302 -12.71 -8.74 -6.97
CA LEU A 302 -14.05 -8.27 -7.35
C LEU A 302 -14.73 -9.20 -8.37
N GLY A 303 -13.96 -9.74 -9.32
CA GLY A 303 -14.46 -10.68 -10.32
C GLY A 303 -14.93 -11.99 -9.70
N LEU A 304 -14.11 -12.61 -8.85
CA LEU A 304 -14.45 -13.89 -8.20
C LEU A 304 -15.48 -13.72 -7.08
N TYR A 305 -15.51 -12.58 -6.38
CA TYR A 305 -16.65 -12.22 -5.52
C TYR A 305 -17.95 -12.22 -6.31
N THR A 306 -17.96 -11.53 -7.46
CA THR A 306 -19.16 -11.40 -8.30
C THR A 306 -19.58 -12.75 -8.89
N PHE A 307 -18.60 -13.60 -9.25
CA PHE A 307 -18.86 -14.94 -9.75
C PHE A 307 -19.57 -15.81 -8.71
N MET A 308 -19.15 -15.72 -7.44
CA MET A 308 -19.72 -16.51 -6.34
C MET A 308 -20.91 -15.88 -5.66
N ALA A 309 -21.16 -14.59 -5.89
CA ALA A 309 -22.33 -13.92 -5.35
C ALA A 309 -23.60 -14.62 -5.86
N PRO A 310 -24.59 -14.88 -5.00
CA PRO A 310 -25.83 -15.50 -5.43
C PRO A 310 -26.50 -14.63 -6.49
N SER A 311 -26.90 -15.24 -7.61
CA SER A 311 -27.75 -14.58 -8.58
C SER A 311 -29.08 -14.26 -7.90
N SER A 312 -29.44 -12.98 -7.80
CA SER A 312 -30.75 -12.55 -7.27
C SER A 312 -31.86 -12.97 -8.23
N THR A 313 -32.18 -14.26 -8.24
CA THR A 313 -33.39 -14.77 -8.85
C THR A 313 -34.51 -14.63 -7.83
N SER A 314 -35.44 -13.72 -8.12
CA SER A 314 -36.75 -13.56 -7.46
C SER A 314 -36.80 -12.61 -6.26
N GLY A 315 -37.57 -11.53 -6.44
CA GLY A 315 -38.13 -10.72 -5.36
C GLY A 315 -37.30 -9.48 -5.02
N VAL A 316 -37.99 -8.36 -4.85
CA VAL A 316 -37.45 -7.10 -4.30
C VAL A 316 -36.67 -7.43 -3.03
N SER A 317 -35.34 -7.48 -3.12
CA SER A 317 -34.51 -7.53 -1.92
C SER A 317 -34.74 -6.22 -1.18
N SER A 318 -35.26 -6.31 0.05
CA SER A 318 -35.36 -5.18 0.99
C SER A 318 -33.99 -4.59 1.35
N VAL A 319 -32.92 -5.27 0.93
CA VAL A 319 -31.52 -4.87 1.03
C VAL A 319 -31.26 -3.80 -0.04
N GLY A 320 -30.82 -2.61 0.34
CA GLY A 320 -30.67 -1.44 -0.54
C GLY A 320 -29.68 -1.63 -1.71
N SER A 321 -29.30 -0.52 -2.36
CA SER A 321 -28.35 -0.52 -3.49
C SER A 321 -27.10 0.29 -3.20
N ILE A 322 -25.97 -0.04 -3.84
CA ILE A 322 -24.72 0.71 -3.77
C ILE A 322 -24.03 0.78 -5.14
N GLU A 323 -23.55 1.95 -5.53
CA GLU A 323 -22.64 2.12 -6.67
C GLU A 323 -21.19 2.03 -6.17
N LEU A 324 -20.44 1.02 -6.61
CA LEU A 324 -19.09 0.76 -6.08
C LEU A 324 -18.09 1.86 -6.42
N MET A 325 -18.38 2.67 -7.45
CA MET A 325 -17.51 3.74 -7.91
C MET A 325 -17.83 5.09 -7.28
N ASP A 326 -18.85 5.19 -6.44
CA ASP A 326 -19.17 6.42 -5.72
C ASP A 326 -18.08 6.74 -4.68
N ASP A 327 -18.01 8.01 -4.27
CA ASP A 327 -17.13 8.42 -3.18
C ASP A 327 -17.61 7.80 -1.87
N ILE A 328 -16.66 7.28 -1.08
CA ILE A 328 -16.93 6.61 0.19
C ILE A 328 -16.23 7.39 1.29
N ASP A 329 -16.98 7.75 2.32
CA ASP A 329 -16.41 8.29 3.55
C ASP A 329 -15.76 7.15 4.35
N TRP A 330 -14.48 6.92 4.08
CA TRP A 330 -13.71 5.88 4.76
C TRP A 330 -13.48 6.17 6.25
N GLN A 331 -13.63 7.41 6.70
CA GLN A 331 -13.62 7.75 8.13
C GLN A 331 -14.90 7.24 8.80
N GLN A 332 -16.05 7.41 8.16
CA GLN A 332 -17.33 6.88 8.64
C GLN A 332 -17.37 5.33 8.60
N VAL A 333 -16.78 4.72 7.56
CA VAL A 333 -16.66 3.26 7.47
C VAL A 333 -15.79 2.68 8.60
N GLY A 334 -14.72 3.39 8.98
CA GLY A 334 -13.84 2.98 10.07
C GLY A 334 -13.37 1.53 9.96
N THR A 335 -13.63 0.73 11.00
CA THR A 335 -13.22 -0.68 11.08
C THR A 335 -14.30 -1.69 10.67
N GLU A 336 -15.43 -1.24 10.14
CA GLU A 336 -16.52 -2.12 9.70
C GLU A 336 -16.00 -3.15 8.68
N GLY A 337 -16.37 -4.42 8.88
CA GLY A 337 -15.90 -5.52 8.03
C GLY A 337 -14.55 -6.14 8.41
N PHE A 338 -13.81 -5.59 9.39
CA PHE A 338 -12.58 -6.23 9.90
C PHE A 338 -12.80 -7.20 11.08
N THR A 339 -13.90 -7.03 11.83
CA THR A 339 -14.08 -7.62 13.17
C THR A 339 -15.24 -8.62 13.27
N SER A 340 -15.77 -9.11 12.14
CA SER A 340 -16.90 -10.04 12.16
C SER A 340 -16.44 -11.43 12.64
N PHE A 341 -16.42 -11.59 13.97
CA PHE A 341 -16.14 -12.84 14.65
C PHE A 341 -17.06 -13.97 14.17
N MET A 342 -16.58 -15.19 14.41
CA MET A 342 -17.09 -16.51 14.05
C MET A 342 -18.55 -16.83 14.44
N GLU A 343 -19.53 -16.07 13.97
CA GLU A 343 -20.92 -16.52 14.00
C GLU A 343 -21.53 -16.32 12.61
N PRO A 344 -21.68 -17.40 11.82
CA PRO A 344 -22.43 -17.37 10.55
C PRO A 344 -23.89 -16.90 10.69
N ARG A 345 -24.36 -16.69 11.93
CA ARG A 345 -25.76 -16.37 12.31
C ARG A 345 -25.88 -15.52 13.59
N GLY A 346 -24.83 -14.79 13.97
CA GLY A 346 -24.84 -13.95 15.17
C GLY A 346 -25.46 -12.59 14.88
N SER A 347 -26.63 -12.31 15.42
CA SER A 347 -27.28 -11.00 15.32
C SER A 347 -26.51 -9.98 16.16
N GLN A 348 -25.39 -9.44 15.65
CA GLN A 348 -24.83 -8.22 16.18
C GLN A 348 -25.81 -7.09 15.90
N SER A 349 -26.40 -6.50 16.95
CA SER A 349 -27.23 -5.31 16.79
C SER A 349 -26.31 -4.14 16.45
N PHE A 350 -26.18 -3.84 15.17
CA PHE A 350 -25.45 -2.67 14.73
C PHE A 350 -26.24 -1.39 15.00
N SER A 351 -25.56 -0.33 15.41
CA SER A 351 -26.17 1.00 15.45
C SER A 351 -26.70 1.36 14.06
N PRO A 352 -27.96 1.83 13.93
CA PRO A 352 -28.51 2.25 12.65
C PRO A 352 -27.61 3.31 12.01
N THR A 353 -27.35 3.17 10.72
CA THR A 353 -26.59 4.13 9.93
C THR A 353 -27.28 4.36 8.60
N ASN A 354 -27.21 5.58 8.10
CA ASN A 354 -27.69 5.93 6.77
C ASN A 354 -26.58 5.83 5.72
N ASP A 355 -25.35 5.49 6.13
CA ASP A 355 -24.22 5.34 5.20
C ASP A 355 -24.39 4.08 4.33
N PRO A 356 -24.47 4.22 2.99
CA PRO A 356 -24.65 3.09 2.08
C PRO A 356 -23.50 2.08 2.14
N ALA A 357 -22.25 2.53 2.32
CA ALA A 357 -21.08 1.65 2.34
C ALA A 357 -21.05 0.80 3.60
N VAL A 358 -21.33 1.37 4.78
CA VAL A 358 -21.45 0.62 6.04
C VAL A 358 -22.62 -0.37 5.97
N ASN A 359 -23.77 0.05 5.43
CA ASN A 359 -24.91 -0.84 5.26
C ASN A 359 -24.61 -1.99 4.30
N PHE A 360 -23.91 -1.72 3.20
CA PHE A 360 -23.42 -2.76 2.29
C PHE A 360 -22.47 -3.72 3.00
N ILE A 361 -21.45 -3.23 3.71
CA ILE A 361 -20.51 -4.09 4.44
C ILE A 361 -21.26 -5.00 5.42
N ARG A 362 -22.22 -4.47 6.18
CA ARG A 362 -22.98 -5.25 7.17
C ARG A 362 -23.92 -6.27 6.54
N ASN A 363 -24.72 -5.85 5.55
CA ASN A 363 -25.93 -6.57 5.13
C ASN A 363 -25.92 -7.06 3.68
N GLY A 364 -24.93 -6.66 2.87
CA GLY A 364 -25.03 -6.76 1.42
C GLY A 364 -25.91 -5.67 0.82
N ALA A 365 -26.00 -5.65 -0.51
CA ALA A 365 -26.81 -4.72 -1.30
C ALA A 365 -26.83 -5.20 -2.75
N THR A 366 -27.78 -4.71 -3.55
CA THR A 366 -27.63 -4.74 -5.01
C THR A 366 -26.47 -3.84 -5.41
N ILE A 367 -25.48 -4.43 -6.06
CA ILE A 367 -24.27 -3.74 -6.50
C ILE A 367 -24.52 -3.10 -7.87
N TYR A 368 -24.08 -1.86 -8.05
CA TYR A 368 -24.00 -1.18 -9.33
C TYR A 368 -22.53 -0.86 -9.63
N LEU A 369 -22.19 -0.96 -10.92
CA LEU A 369 -20.90 -0.53 -11.43
C LEU A 369 -21.15 0.37 -12.65
N ARG A 370 -20.83 1.65 -12.52
CA ARG A 370 -21.09 2.69 -13.53
C ARG A 370 -22.57 2.72 -13.96
N GLY A 371 -23.48 2.65 -12.99
CA GLY A 371 -24.93 2.69 -13.19
C GLY A 371 -25.55 1.41 -13.73
N VAL A 372 -24.76 0.34 -13.95
CA VAL A 372 -25.30 -0.95 -14.40
C VAL A 372 -25.36 -1.93 -13.22
N PRO A 373 -26.50 -2.57 -12.94
CA PRO A 373 -26.59 -3.55 -11.88
C PRO A 373 -25.68 -4.75 -12.17
N VAL A 374 -24.93 -5.15 -11.16
CA VAL A 374 -24.03 -6.31 -11.17
C VAL A 374 -24.77 -7.47 -10.53
N GLN A 375 -25.21 -8.41 -11.36
CA GLN A 375 -25.83 -9.65 -10.90
C GLN A 375 -24.76 -10.68 -10.55
N GLY A 376 -24.99 -11.48 -9.53
CA GLY A 376 -24.13 -12.62 -9.22
C GLY A 376 -24.07 -13.62 -10.38
N GLY A 377 -22.90 -14.23 -10.60
CA GLY A 377 -22.66 -15.24 -11.62
C GLY A 377 -21.68 -14.82 -12.73
N TYR A 378 -21.53 -15.70 -13.71
CA TYR A 378 -20.48 -15.66 -14.73
C TYR A 378 -20.47 -14.36 -15.56
N GLN A 379 -21.61 -13.94 -16.09
CA GLN A 379 -21.66 -12.83 -17.06
C GLN A 379 -21.14 -11.51 -16.48
N SER A 380 -21.53 -11.18 -15.25
CA SER A 380 -21.06 -9.97 -14.57
C SER A 380 -19.59 -10.08 -14.17
N ALA A 381 -19.17 -11.24 -13.66
CA ALA A 381 -17.77 -11.51 -13.31
C ALA A 381 -16.86 -11.35 -14.53
N ARG A 382 -17.25 -11.92 -15.67
CA ARG A 382 -16.56 -11.80 -16.95
C ARG A 382 -16.40 -10.34 -17.36
N ARG A 383 -17.47 -9.55 -17.28
CA ARG A 383 -17.42 -8.11 -17.60
C ARG A 383 -16.41 -7.37 -16.72
N ILE A 384 -16.43 -7.61 -15.42
CA ILE A 384 -15.50 -7.00 -14.46
C ILE A 384 -14.04 -7.37 -14.81
N LEU A 385 -13.76 -8.65 -15.03
CA LEU A 385 -12.42 -9.12 -15.38
C LEU A 385 -11.90 -8.45 -16.66
N LEU A 386 -12.76 -8.32 -17.69
CA LEU A 386 -12.41 -7.68 -18.96
C LEU A 386 -12.20 -6.17 -18.83
N ASP A 387 -13.02 -5.47 -18.04
CA ASP A 387 -12.88 -4.03 -17.80
C ASP A 387 -11.51 -3.73 -17.16
N TYR A 388 -11.07 -4.55 -16.22
CA TYR A 388 -9.76 -4.43 -15.57
C TYR A 388 -8.62 -4.87 -16.50
N ALA A 389 -8.80 -5.93 -17.27
CA ALA A 389 -7.80 -6.41 -18.24
C ALA A 389 -7.47 -5.36 -19.31
N ASN A 390 -8.50 -4.63 -19.77
CA ASN A 390 -8.34 -3.52 -20.71
C ASN A 390 -7.58 -2.36 -20.06
N LEU A 391 -7.95 -1.96 -18.85
CA LEU A 391 -7.24 -0.89 -18.13
C LEU A 391 -5.76 -1.23 -17.88
N LEU A 392 -5.46 -2.50 -17.58
CA LEU A 392 -4.09 -3.01 -17.44
C LEU A 392 -3.30 -2.95 -18.75
N LYS A 393 -3.93 -3.27 -19.89
CA LYS A 393 -3.30 -3.18 -21.22
C LYS A 393 -2.87 -1.74 -21.54
N ASP A 394 -3.65 -0.77 -21.10
CA ASP A 394 -3.42 0.65 -21.34
C ASP A 394 -2.47 1.31 -20.32
N SER A 395 -1.97 0.54 -19.33
CA SER A 395 -1.16 1.06 -18.22
C SER A 395 0.36 1.09 -18.45
N GLY A 396 0.86 0.74 -19.66
CA GLY A 396 2.22 1.11 -20.09
C GLY A 396 3.31 0.01 -20.12
N LYS A 397 4.59 0.44 -20.02
CA LYS A 397 5.83 -0.24 -20.49
C LYS A 397 6.27 -1.50 -19.75
N TRP A 398 5.83 -1.73 -18.52
CA TRP A 398 6.17 -2.95 -17.77
C TRP A 398 5.45 -4.14 -18.43
N SER A 399 5.92 -5.37 -18.29
CA SER A 399 5.34 -6.52 -19.01
C SER A 399 3.96 -6.95 -18.44
N VAL A 400 2.97 -6.05 -18.48
CA VAL A 400 1.59 -6.20 -18.01
C VAL A 400 0.78 -7.11 -18.94
N LYS A 401 1.35 -7.52 -20.08
CA LYS A 401 0.75 -8.54 -20.96
C LYS A 401 0.39 -9.81 -20.19
N LYS A 402 1.20 -10.23 -19.21
CA LYS A 402 0.92 -11.46 -18.45
C LYS A 402 -0.32 -11.32 -17.55
N PHE A 403 -0.47 -10.23 -16.79
CA PHE A 403 -1.63 -10.02 -15.92
C PHE A 403 -2.92 -9.84 -16.72
N SER A 404 -2.90 -8.97 -17.73
CA SER A 404 -4.05 -8.77 -18.63
C SER A 404 -4.44 -10.08 -19.33
N TYR A 405 -3.45 -10.87 -19.80
CA TYR A 405 -3.68 -12.17 -20.42
C TYR A 405 -4.29 -13.20 -19.46
N VAL A 406 -3.83 -13.26 -18.21
CA VAL A 406 -4.43 -14.13 -17.19
C VAL A 406 -5.90 -13.77 -16.96
N LEU A 407 -6.24 -12.48 -16.85
CA LEU A 407 -7.62 -12.06 -16.69
C LEU A 407 -8.49 -12.41 -17.91
N HIS A 408 -7.95 -12.30 -19.13
CA HIS A 408 -8.64 -12.75 -20.34
C HIS A 408 -8.90 -14.27 -20.32
N ILE A 409 -7.88 -15.08 -20.00
CA ILE A 409 -8.06 -16.54 -19.87
C ILE A 409 -9.12 -16.85 -18.81
N MET A 410 -9.04 -16.24 -17.63
CA MET A 410 -10.03 -16.48 -16.57
C MET A 410 -11.44 -16.09 -17.01
N SER A 411 -11.57 -15.00 -17.76
CA SER A 411 -12.87 -14.55 -18.29
C SER A 411 -13.51 -15.55 -19.25
N ASP A 412 -12.71 -16.42 -19.87
CA ASP A 412 -13.20 -17.49 -20.75
C ASP A 412 -13.35 -18.82 -19.98
N VAL A 413 -12.40 -19.18 -19.11
CA VAL A 413 -12.39 -20.45 -18.34
C VAL A 413 -13.52 -20.53 -17.31
N LEU A 414 -13.93 -19.40 -16.73
CA LEU A 414 -15.07 -19.39 -15.80
C LEU A 414 -16.38 -19.83 -16.48
N MET A 415 -16.47 -19.80 -17.81
CA MET A 415 -17.60 -20.35 -18.57
C MET A 415 -17.76 -21.85 -18.34
N ASP A 416 -16.67 -22.58 -18.20
CA ASP A 416 -16.65 -24.05 -18.09
C ASP A 416 -16.94 -24.55 -16.66
N VAL A 417 -17.13 -23.61 -15.72
CA VAL A 417 -17.26 -23.87 -14.28
C VAL A 417 -18.71 -23.71 -13.80
N GLU A 418 -19.51 -22.93 -14.52
CA GLU A 418 -20.97 -22.79 -14.40
C GLU A 418 -21.69 -24.05 -14.90
#